data_AF-A0A0D2IW83-F1
#
_entry.id   AF-A0A0D2IW83-F1
#
_cell.length_a   1.000
_cell.length_b   1.000
_cell.length_c   1.000
_cell.angle_alpha   90.00
_cell.angle_beta   90.00
_cell.angle_gamma   90.00
#
_symmetry.space_group_name_H-M   'P 1'
#
loop_
_entity.id
_entity.type
_entity.pdbx_description
1 polymer ?
#
loop_
_entity_poly.entity_id
_entity_poly.type
_entity_poly.pdbx_seq_one_letter_code
_entity_poly.pdbx_strand_id
1 'polypeptide(L)'
;MSAIFKALGTGSVPYLPKVRTVRQHIRRFLPELLALLQEFWGSSVRITHYCLQLLAELALSLRDDLRPHVPELLPRFVGLFVEAERTGVFDMVRPALGALEALGVALEEHLHLLLPALMRLVSPAVSVTPLDVRRSVLRSLKRLLPRMRLAGFGSALLHPLIKRNDN
;
A
#
# COMPACT_ATOMS: atom_id res chain seq x y z
N MET A 1 -14.95 -10.11 13.22
CA MET A 1 -14.29 -9.91 11.91
C MET A 1 -12.89 -10.55 11.87
N SER A 2 -11.99 -10.26 12.81
CA SER A 2 -10.63 -10.85 12.85
C SER A 2 -10.57 -12.40 12.93
N ALA A 3 -11.53 -13.04 13.61
CA ALA A 3 -11.58 -14.51 13.74
C ALA A 3 -11.90 -15.25 12.43
N ILE A 4 -12.70 -14.63 11.55
CA ILE A 4 -13.06 -15.21 10.25
C ILE A 4 -11.85 -15.20 9.31
N PHE A 5 -11.02 -14.15 9.39
CA PHE A 5 -9.80 -14.03 8.60
C PHE A 5 -8.68 -14.96 9.07
N LYS A 6 -8.55 -15.17 10.39
CA LYS A 6 -7.55 -16.09 10.95
C LYS A 6 -7.78 -17.56 10.55
N ALA A 7 -9.03 -17.93 10.27
CA ALA A 7 -9.39 -19.25 9.75
C ALA A 7 -9.00 -19.46 8.26
N LEU A 8 -8.64 -18.41 7.52
CA LEU A 8 -8.24 -18.49 6.10
C LEU A 8 -6.80 -18.97 5.88
N GLY A 9 -5.96 -19.01 6.93
CA GLY A 9 -4.50 -19.23 6.81
C GLY A 9 -3.98 -20.57 7.33
N THR A 10 -4.80 -21.42 7.94
CA THR A 10 -4.36 -22.70 8.48
C THR A 10 -4.99 -23.85 7.70
N GLY A 11 -4.15 -24.55 6.93
CA GLY A 11 -4.53 -25.74 6.19
C GLY A 11 -4.93 -26.85 7.14
N SER A 12 -6.23 -27.14 7.22
CA SER A 12 -6.85 -28.43 7.54
C SER A 12 -8.18 -28.22 8.24
N VAL A 13 -9.24 -27.80 7.52
CA VAL A 13 -10.61 -27.88 8.04
C VAL A 13 -11.62 -28.10 6.90
N PRO A 14 -12.58 -29.03 7.02
CA PRO A 14 -13.50 -29.44 5.94
C PRO A 14 -14.67 -28.45 5.70
N TYR A 15 -14.38 -27.15 5.61
CA TYR A 15 -15.37 -26.08 5.32
C TYR A 15 -15.21 -25.44 3.92
N LEU A 16 -14.47 -26.11 3.03
CA LEU A 16 -14.09 -25.65 1.68
C LEU A 16 -15.22 -25.03 0.80
N PRO A 17 -16.50 -25.45 0.87
CA PRO A 17 -17.54 -24.83 0.03
C PRO A 17 -17.90 -23.40 0.47
N LYS A 18 -18.02 -23.14 1.77
CA LYS A 18 -18.55 -21.85 2.28
C LYS A 18 -17.54 -20.71 2.15
N VAL A 19 -16.25 -21.01 2.32
CA VAL A 19 -15.16 -20.03 2.20
C VAL A 19 -14.98 -19.57 0.75
N ARG A 20 -15.14 -20.47 -0.23
CA ARG A 20 -15.13 -20.10 -1.66
C ARG A 20 -16.29 -19.17 -2.02
N THR A 21 -17.48 -19.43 -1.49
CA THR A 21 -18.68 -18.63 -1.78
C THR A 21 -18.53 -17.19 -1.28
N VAL A 22 -17.95 -16.97 -0.09
CA VAL A 22 -17.72 -15.62 0.45
C VAL A 22 -16.69 -14.86 -0.37
N ARG A 23 -15.57 -15.49 -0.76
CA ARG A 23 -14.56 -14.84 -1.60
C ARG A 23 -15.11 -14.47 -2.98
N GLN A 24 -15.93 -15.34 -3.58
CA GLN A 24 -16.62 -15.05 -4.84
C GLN A 24 -17.66 -13.94 -4.73
N HIS A 25 -18.40 -13.85 -3.61
CA HIS A 25 -19.32 -12.74 -3.38
C HIS A 25 -18.58 -11.42 -3.24
N ILE A 26 -17.50 -11.35 -2.45
CA ILE A 26 -16.72 -10.11 -2.29
C ILE A 26 -16.10 -9.67 -3.62
N ARG A 27 -15.60 -10.60 -4.45
CA ARG A 27 -15.09 -10.29 -5.80
C ARG A 27 -16.13 -9.59 -6.68
N ARG A 28 -17.41 -9.99 -6.58
CA ARG A 28 -18.49 -9.36 -7.36
C ARG A 28 -18.75 -7.91 -6.95
N PHE A 29 -18.60 -7.60 -5.66
CA PHE A 29 -18.76 -6.24 -5.14
C PHE A 29 -17.48 -5.41 -5.19
N LEU A 30 -16.34 -6.01 -5.59
CA LEU A 30 -15.06 -5.32 -5.58
C LEU A 30 -15.06 -4.02 -6.41
N PRO A 31 -15.60 -3.98 -7.64
CA PRO A 31 -15.64 -2.73 -8.41
C PRO A 31 -16.44 -1.62 -7.71
N GLU A 32 -17.60 -1.96 -7.12
CA GLU A 32 -18.43 -1.01 -6.38
C GLU A 32 -17.74 -0.52 -5.10
N LEU A 33 -17.09 -1.42 -4.36
CA LEU A 33 -16.32 -1.07 -3.17
C LEU A 33 -15.15 -0.15 -3.50
N LEU A 34 -14.44 -0.39 -4.60
CA LEU A 34 -13.34 0.44 -5.05
C LEU A 34 -13.84 1.79 -5.57
N ALA A 35 -14.99 1.85 -6.25
CA ALA A 35 -15.61 3.11 -6.66
C ALA A 35 -15.95 3.98 -5.44
N LEU A 36 -16.59 3.41 -4.41
CA LEU A 36 -16.87 4.10 -3.15
C LEU A 36 -15.57 4.55 -2.46
N LEU A 37 -14.55 3.68 -2.41
CA LEU A 37 -13.26 4.03 -1.84
C LEU A 37 -12.66 5.25 -2.55
N GLN A 38 -12.73 5.29 -3.88
CA GLN A 38 -12.22 6.40 -4.67
C GLN A 38 -13.04 7.69 -4.49
N GLU A 39 -14.35 7.58 -4.33
CA GLU A 39 -15.26 8.72 -4.08
C GLU A 39 -14.99 9.38 -2.73
N PHE A 40 -14.83 8.56 -1.68
CA PHE A 40 -14.66 9.05 -0.30
C PHE A 40 -13.20 9.31 0.09
N TRP A 41 -12.23 8.96 -0.77
CA TRP A 41 -10.82 9.21 -0.50
C TRP A 41 -10.52 10.70 -0.41
N GLY A 42 -10.03 11.15 0.75
CA GLY A 42 -9.66 12.53 0.97
C GLY A 42 -10.79 13.43 1.49
N SER A 43 -12.02 12.92 1.66
CA SER A 43 -13.14 13.70 2.22
C SER A 43 -12.88 14.15 3.67
N SER A 44 -12.17 13.33 4.45
CA SER A 44 -11.63 13.71 5.76
C SER A 44 -10.48 12.78 6.15
N VAL A 45 -9.64 13.19 7.08
CA VAL A 45 -8.55 12.36 7.63
C VAL A 45 -9.10 11.04 8.19
N ARG A 46 -10.23 11.10 8.90
CA ARG A 46 -10.88 9.91 9.49
C ARG A 46 -11.40 8.95 8.43
N ILE A 47 -12.05 9.47 7.39
CA ILE A 47 -12.58 8.63 6.29
C ILE A 47 -11.42 8.00 5.52
N THR A 48 -10.39 8.77 5.17
CA THR A 48 -9.19 8.25 4.50
C THR A 48 -8.53 7.14 5.31
N HIS A 49 -8.49 7.26 6.64
CA HIS A 49 -8.00 6.19 7.51
C HIS A 49 -8.82 4.89 7.36
N TYR A 50 -10.16 4.98 7.39
CA TYR A 50 -11.03 3.82 7.20
C TYR A 50 -10.91 3.23 5.79
N CYS A 51 -10.79 4.07 4.75
CA CYS A 51 -10.54 3.63 3.37
C CYS A 51 -9.24 2.82 3.27
N LEU A 52 -8.17 3.30 3.90
CA LEU A 52 -6.88 2.62 3.94
C LEU A 52 -6.94 1.27 4.69
N GLN A 53 -7.65 1.23 5.82
CA GLN A 53 -7.88 -0.02 6.56
C GLN A 53 -8.68 -1.02 5.73
N LEU A 54 -9.78 -0.59 5.10
CA LEU A 54 -10.60 -1.43 4.24
C LEU A 54 -9.77 -1.99 3.09
N LEU A 55 -8.97 -1.14 2.43
CA LEU A 55 -8.09 -1.58 1.35
C LEU A 55 -7.06 -2.61 1.81
N ALA A 56 -6.48 -2.44 3.00
CA ALA A 56 -5.55 -3.40 3.58
C ALA A 56 -6.23 -4.77 3.83
N GLU A 57 -7.43 -4.76 4.42
CA GLU A 57 -8.20 -5.99 4.64
C GLU A 57 -8.59 -6.67 3.32
N LEU A 58 -9.05 -5.90 2.32
CA LEU A 58 -9.35 -6.42 0.99
C LEU A 58 -8.11 -7.04 0.32
N ALA A 59 -6.96 -6.38 0.44
CA ALA A 59 -5.70 -6.89 -0.10
C ALA A 59 -5.30 -8.24 0.50
N LEU A 60 -5.45 -8.40 1.83
CA LEU A 60 -5.20 -9.67 2.50
C LEU A 60 -6.19 -10.77 2.12
N SER A 61 -7.45 -10.38 1.87
CA SER A 61 -8.57 -11.27 1.52
C SER A 61 -8.50 -11.81 0.09
N LEU A 62 -8.22 -10.92 -0.86
CA LEU A 62 -8.40 -11.13 -2.29
C LEU A 62 -7.08 -11.36 -3.03
N ARG A 63 -5.97 -10.83 -2.50
CA ARG A 63 -4.62 -10.98 -3.06
C ARG A 63 -4.56 -10.70 -4.57
N ASP A 64 -4.42 -11.73 -5.41
CA ASP A 64 -4.27 -11.59 -6.85
C ASP A 64 -5.52 -11.06 -7.56
N ASP A 65 -6.71 -11.20 -6.97
CA ASP A 65 -7.93 -10.64 -7.59
C ASP A 65 -7.97 -9.12 -7.54
N LEU A 66 -7.18 -8.50 -6.65
CA LEU A 66 -7.07 -7.06 -6.55
C LEU A 66 -6.06 -6.48 -7.56
N ARG A 67 -5.16 -7.33 -8.10
CA ARG A 67 -4.07 -6.94 -9.02
C ARG A 67 -4.57 -6.11 -10.22
N PRO A 68 -5.68 -6.45 -10.91
CA PRO A 68 -6.18 -5.67 -12.04
C PRO A 68 -6.59 -4.24 -11.66
N HIS A 69 -6.97 -4.01 -10.41
CA HIS A 69 -7.46 -2.73 -9.92
C HIS A 69 -6.39 -1.86 -9.25
N VAL A 70 -5.21 -2.44 -8.95
CA VAL A 70 -4.11 -1.69 -8.31
C VAL A 70 -3.72 -0.42 -9.09
N PRO A 71 -3.57 -0.43 -10.42
CA PRO A 71 -3.15 0.76 -11.17
C PRO A 71 -4.06 1.98 -10.94
N GLU A 72 -5.37 1.75 -10.79
CA GLU A 72 -6.36 2.81 -10.55
C GLU A 72 -6.22 3.42 -9.13
N LEU A 73 -5.71 2.65 -8.18
CA LEU A 73 -5.54 3.10 -6.79
C LEU A 73 -4.23 3.88 -6.58
N LEU A 74 -3.19 3.62 -7.37
CA LEU A 74 -1.86 4.20 -7.18
C LEU A 74 -1.80 5.73 -7.23
N PRO A 75 -2.51 6.42 -8.16
CA PRO A 75 -2.56 7.87 -8.16
C PRO A 75 -3.02 8.48 -6.83
N ARG A 76 -3.92 7.80 -6.10
CA ARG A 76 -4.40 8.24 -4.78
C ARG A 76 -3.33 8.17 -3.71
N PHE A 77 -2.50 7.11 -3.73
CA PHE A 77 -1.35 7.00 -2.84
C PHE A 77 -0.28 8.04 -3.14
N VAL A 78 0.05 8.25 -4.43
CA VAL A 78 1.00 9.30 -4.84
C VAL A 78 0.52 10.67 -4.38
N GLY A 79 -0.76 10.99 -4.64
CA GLY A 79 -1.37 12.24 -4.22
C GLY A 79 -1.32 12.44 -2.70
N LEU A 80 -1.62 11.39 -1.92
CA LEU A 80 -1.52 11.43 -0.46
C LEU A 80 -0.10 11.74 0.02
N PHE A 81 0.93 11.13 -0.58
CA PHE A 81 2.32 11.39 -0.22
C PHE A 81 2.79 12.80 -0.58
N VAL A 82 2.41 13.28 -1.77
CA VAL A 82 2.71 14.65 -2.21
C VAL A 82 2.01 15.68 -1.33
N GLU A 83 0.74 15.44 -0.97
CA GLU A 83 -0.01 16.35 -0.11
C GLU A 83 0.53 16.36 1.32
N ALA A 84 0.95 15.21 1.85
CA ALA A 84 1.63 15.12 3.15
C ALA A 84 2.96 15.89 3.15
N GLU A 85 3.74 15.78 2.07
CA GLU A 85 4.97 16.56 1.88
C GLU A 85 4.68 18.07 1.82
N ARG A 86 3.64 18.48 1.10
CA ARG A 86 3.25 19.90 0.91
C ARG A 86 2.71 20.54 2.20
N THR A 87 1.88 19.82 2.94
CA THR A 87 1.20 20.34 4.15
C THR A 87 2.01 20.14 5.43
N GLY A 88 3.00 19.24 5.41
CA GLY A 88 3.71 18.81 6.62
C GLY A 88 2.90 17.91 7.55
N VAL A 89 1.72 17.45 7.11
CA VAL A 89 0.85 16.55 7.89
C VAL A 89 1.05 15.11 7.44
N PHE A 90 1.67 14.30 8.30
CA PHE A 90 2.10 12.93 7.93
C PHE A 90 1.26 11.80 8.53
N ASP A 91 0.13 12.12 9.17
CA ASP A 91 -0.69 11.15 9.92
C ASP A 91 -1.15 9.96 9.06
N MET A 92 -1.45 10.21 7.79
CA MET A 92 -1.94 9.17 6.86
C MET A 92 -0.82 8.43 6.14
N VAL A 93 0.45 8.86 6.23
CA VAL A 93 1.56 8.19 5.55
C VAL A 93 1.77 6.78 6.10
N ARG A 94 1.75 6.60 7.43
CA ARG A 94 1.92 5.29 8.07
C ARG A 94 0.79 4.30 7.71
N PRO A 95 -0.49 4.67 7.84
CA PRO A 95 -1.60 3.84 7.36
C PRO A 95 -1.51 3.51 5.87
N ALA A 96 -1.11 4.48 5.04
CA ALA A 96 -0.95 4.28 3.60
C ALA A 96 0.14 3.24 3.29
N LEU A 97 1.30 3.35 3.94
CA LEU A 97 2.37 2.35 3.84
C LEU A 97 1.89 0.96 4.28
N GLY A 98 1.10 0.87 5.36
CA GLY A 98 0.51 -0.40 5.81
C GLY A 98 -0.41 -1.04 4.76
N ALA A 99 -1.25 -0.25 4.10
CA ALA A 99 -2.10 -0.73 3.01
C ALA A 99 -1.28 -1.18 1.79
N LEU A 100 -0.22 -0.45 1.42
CA LEU A 100 0.70 -0.85 0.35
C LEU A 100 1.42 -2.17 0.65
N GLU A 101 1.83 -2.38 1.91
CA GLU A 101 2.44 -3.63 2.34
C GLU A 101 1.47 -4.83 2.30
N ALA A 102 0.20 -4.58 2.60
CA ALA A 102 -0.87 -5.56 2.52
C ALA A 102 -1.18 -5.95 1.06
N LEU A 103 -1.09 -5.02 0.10
CA LEU A 103 -1.19 -5.31 -1.33
C LEU A 103 -0.14 -6.33 -1.79
N GLY A 104 1.08 -6.22 -1.26
CA GLY A 104 2.13 -7.23 -1.45
C GLY A 104 2.37 -7.56 -2.92
N VAL A 105 2.11 -8.80 -3.31
CA VAL A 105 2.35 -9.33 -4.67
C VAL A 105 1.52 -8.59 -5.73
N ALA A 106 0.31 -8.14 -5.37
CA ALA A 106 -0.55 -7.39 -6.30
C ALA A 106 0.05 -6.04 -6.72
N LEU A 107 1.01 -5.51 -5.94
CA LEU A 107 1.69 -4.25 -6.19
C LEU A 107 2.99 -4.41 -7.01
N GLU A 108 3.52 -5.63 -7.17
CA GLU A 108 4.88 -5.85 -7.70
C GLU A 108 5.15 -5.22 -9.07
N GLU A 109 4.18 -5.34 -9.99
CA GLU A 109 4.29 -4.82 -11.36
C GLU A 109 4.22 -3.30 -11.42
N HIS A 110 3.56 -2.67 -10.44
CA HIS A 110 3.23 -1.25 -10.46
C HIS A 110 3.95 -0.43 -9.37
N LEU A 111 4.76 -1.08 -8.51
CA LEU A 111 5.45 -0.42 -7.40
C LEU A 111 6.38 0.70 -7.87
N HIS A 112 6.92 0.59 -9.08
CA HIS A 112 7.80 1.60 -9.68
C HIS A 112 7.16 2.99 -9.76
N LEU A 113 5.82 3.07 -9.87
CA LEU A 113 5.08 4.34 -9.90
C LEU A 113 5.08 5.07 -8.54
N LEU A 114 5.24 4.34 -7.43
CA LEU A 114 5.28 4.91 -6.08
C LEU A 114 6.70 5.30 -5.65
N LEU A 115 7.73 4.69 -6.24
CA LEU A 115 9.12 4.90 -5.81
C LEU A 115 9.52 6.37 -5.78
N PRO A 116 9.24 7.20 -6.81
CA PRO A 116 9.64 8.61 -6.78
C PRO A 116 9.02 9.38 -5.61
N ALA A 117 7.74 9.13 -5.30
CA ALA A 117 7.05 9.77 -4.19
C ALA A 117 7.59 9.33 -2.83
N LEU A 118 7.83 8.02 -2.66
CA LEU A 118 8.41 7.48 -1.44
C LEU A 118 9.85 7.99 -1.22
N MET A 119 10.64 8.09 -2.28
CA MET A 119 12.02 8.59 -2.19
C MET A 119 12.10 10.07 -1.82
N ARG A 120 11.13 10.90 -2.25
CA ARG A 120 11.04 12.31 -1.82
C ARG A 120 10.79 12.45 -0.32
N LEU A 121 9.88 11.63 0.24
CA LEU A 121 9.63 11.59 1.69
C LEU A 121 10.87 11.20 2.50
N VAL A 122 11.75 10.37 1.93
CA VAL A 122 13.00 9.93 2.58
C VAL A 122 14.12 10.98 2.42
N SER A 123 14.12 11.75 1.33
CA SER A 123 15.19 12.69 1.01
C SER A 123 15.19 13.90 1.96
N PRO A 124 16.26 14.10 2.75
CA PRO A 124 16.34 15.20 3.70
C PRO A 124 16.48 16.57 3.03
N ALA A 125 16.88 16.61 1.75
CA ALA A 125 17.08 17.85 1.00
C ALA A 125 15.77 18.49 0.48
N VAL A 126 14.65 17.76 0.52
CA VAL A 126 13.40 18.16 -0.17
C VAL A 126 12.22 18.31 0.78
N SER A 127 12.24 17.67 1.97
CA SER A 127 11.09 17.64 2.87
C SER A 127 11.44 17.84 4.34
N VAL A 128 10.59 18.57 5.09
CA VAL A 128 10.63 18.69 6.57
C VAL A 128 10.02 17.43 7.23
N THR A 129 10.19 16.26 6.60
CA THR A 129 9.56 15.02 7.05
C THR A 129 10.17 14.55 8.38
N PRO A 130 9.36 14.30 9.42
CA PRO A 130 9.82 13.75 10.70
C PRO A 130 10.63 12.45 10.55
N LEU A 131 11.65 12.28 11.38
CA LEU A 131 12.60 11.16 11.28
C LEU A 131 11.92 9.79 11.41
N ASP A 132 10.90 9.70 12.23
CA ASP A 132 10.08 8.51 12.47
C ASP A 132 9.25 8.12 11.23
N VAL A 133 8.72 9.10 10.49
CA VAL A 133 8.03 8.88 9.21
C VAL A 133 9.02 8.38 8.16
N ARG A 134 10.19 9.03 8.04
CA ARG A 134 11.28 8.58 7.13
C ARG A 134 11.68 7.14 7.41
N ARG A 135 11.88 6.79 8.69
CA ARG A 135 12.17 5.41 9.13
C ARG A 135 11.04 4.44 8.80
N SER A 136 9.79 4.89 8.84
CA SER A 136 8.66 4.06 8.43
C SER A 136 8.69 3.77 6.94
N VAL A 137 8.84 4.81 6.10
CA VAL A 137 8.93 4.69 4.65
C VAL A 137 10.07 3.74 4.24
N LEU A 138 11.25 3.89 4.85
CA LEU A 138 12.39 3.01 4.58
C LEU A 138 12.14 1.56 4.98
N ARG A 139 11.48 1.33 6.12
CA ARG A 139 11.10 -0.03 6.55
C ARG A 139 10.12 -0.66 5.56
N SER A 140 9.16 0.11 5.07
CA SER A 140 8.20 -0.33 4.05
C SER A 140 8.88 -0.63 2.73
N LEU A 141 9.76 0.26 2.25
CA LEU A 141 10.56 0.05 1.04
C LEU A 141 11.40 -1.23 1.16
N LYS A 142 12.06 -1.47 2.30
CA LYS A 142 12.83 -2.71 2.52
C LYS A 142 11.97 -3.97 2.43
N ARG A 143 10.68 -3.90 2.78
CA ARG A 143 9.75 -5.04 2.67
C ARG A 143 9.17 -5.21 1.27
N LEU A 144 8.98 -4.11 0.54
CA LEU A 144 8.34 -4.09 -0.78
C LEU A 144 9.33 -4.28 -1.95
N LEU A 145 10.54 -3.73 -1.86
CA LEU A 145 11.54 -3.78 -2.93
C LEU A 145 11.99 -5.20 -3.32
N PRO A 146 12.24 -6.15 -2.38
CA PRO A 146 12.65 -7.51 -2.74
C PRO A 146 11.58 -8.29 -3.52
N ARG A 147 10.33 -7.83 -3.46
CA ARG A 147 9.20 -8.43 -4.17
C ARG A 147 9.12 -7.94 -5.62
N MET A 148 9.75 -6.82 -5.94
CA MET A 148 9.78 -6.33 -7.32
C MET A 148 10.72 -7.16 -8.18
N ARG A 149 10.31 -7.36 -9.44
CA ARG A 149 11.23 -7.70 -10.54
C ARG A 149 12.08 -6.46 -10.87
N LEU A 150 13.10 -6.18 -10.06
CA LEU A 150 13.99 -5.01 -10.14
C LEU A 150 14.96 -5.01 -11.34
N ALA A 151 14.75 -5.86 -12.34
CA ALA A 151 15.68 -6.08 -13.46
C ALA A 151 16.04 -4.81 -14.27
N GLY A 152 15.39 -3.66 -14.04
CA GLY A 152 15.73 -2.37 -14.67
C GLY A 152 15.89 -1.16 -13.74
N PHE A 153 15.79 -1.28 -12.40
CA PHE A 153 15.70 -0.11 -11.50
C PHE A 153 16.86 0.06 -10.51
N GLY A 154 17.91 -0.77 -10.62
CA GLY A 154 19.05 -0.75 -9.70
C GLY A 154 19.71 0.63 -9.56
N SER A 155 19.90 1.37 -10.66
CA SER A 155 20.57 2.68 -10.64
C SER A 155 19.76 3.78 -9.94
N ALA A 156 18.45 3.85 -10.18
CA ALA A 156 17.57 4.88 -9.60
C ALA A 156 17.34 4.70 -8.08
N LEU A 157 17.40 3.46 -7.59
CA LEU A 157 17.25 3.14 -6.16
C LEU A 157 18.56 3.19 -5.39
N LEU A 158 19.68 2.81 -6.01
CA LEU A 158 20.97 2.81 -5.34
C LEU A 158 21.51 4.24 -5.17
N HIS A 159 21.30 5.14 -6.14
CA HIS A 159 21.90 6.48 -6.09
C HIS A 159 21.49 7.32 -4.86
N PRO A 160 20.20 7.40 -4.46
CA PRO A 160 19.81 8.13 -3.25
C PRO A 160 20.21 7.42 -1.95
N LEU A 161 20.38 6.09 -1.97
CA LEU A 161 20.75 5.29 -0.80
C LEU A 161 22.26 5.33 -0.53
N ILE A 162 23.09 5.31 -1.57
CA ILE A 162 24.56 5.44 -1.46
C ILE A 162 24.92 6.85 -0.97
N LYS A 163 24.26 7.89 -1.50
CA LYS A 163 24.47 9.28 -1.05
C LYS A 163 24.16 9.51 0.44
N ARG A 164 23.43 8.59 1.09
CA ARG A 164 23.16 8.65 2.53
C ARG A 164 24.28 8.04 3.39
N ASN A 165 25.10 7.14 2.85
CA ASN A 165 26.13 6.45 3.64
C ASN A 165 27.48 7.21 3.70
N ASP A 166 27.65 8.23 2.85
CA ASP A 166 28.88 9.04 2.76
C ASP A 166 28.77 10.41 3.47
N ASN A 167 27.77 10.62 4.34
CA ASN A 167 27.59 11.81 5.17
C ASN A 167 27.08 11.43 6.56
#